data_AF-A0A0B6XWB1-F1
#
_entry.id   AF-A0A0B6XWB1-F1
#
_cell.length_a   1.000
_cell.length_b   1.000
_cell.length_c   1.000
_cell.angle_alpha   90.00
_cell.angle_beta   90.00
_cell.angle_gamma   90.00
#
_symmetry.space_group_name_H-M   'P 1'
#
loop_
_entity.id
_entity.type
_entity.pdbx_description
1 polymer ?
#
loop_
_entity_poly.entity_id
_entity_poly.type
_entity_poly.pdbx_seq_one_letter_code
_entity_poly.pdbx_strand_id
1 'polypeptide(L)'
;DVEVKPLHSSVLGQGHCFHVATSQGSKYISCTTSEERDKWLSSLRRTIRPQEEHSKRSDSSLKLWILEAKNVTAKKRYYCDILLDRTLYAQTSM
;
A
#
# COMPACT_ATOMS: atom_id res chain seq x y z
N ASP A 1 -1.46 -18.04 11.68
CA ASP A 1 -1.29 -16.60 11.43
C ASP A 1 -0.40 -16.02 12.53
N VAL A 2 0.50 -15.10 12.20
CA VAL A 2 1.43 -14.50 13.19
C VAL A 2 1.15 -13.01 13.28
N GLU A 3 0.79 -12.54 14.47
CA GLU A 3 0.44 -11.14 14.71
C GLU A 3 1.43 -10.51 15.68
N VAL A 4 1.92 -9.31 15.34
CA VAL A 4 2.87 -8.56 16.16
C VAL A 4 2.38 -7.13 16.36
N LYS A 5 2.15 -6.74 17.63
CA LYS A 5 1.57 -5.44 18.01
C LYS A 5 2.40 -4.74 19.09
N PRO A 6 2.70 -3.44 18.94
CA PRO A 6 3.25 -2.65 20.05
C PRO A 6 2.24 -2.57 21.20
N LEU A 7 2.74 -2.46 22.42
CA LEU A 7 1.91 -2.28 23.61
C LEU A 7 2.11 -0.90 24.20
N HIS A 8 1.03 -0.34 24.74
CA HIS A 8 1.09 0.86 25.53
C HIS A 8 1.60 0.53 26.94
N SER A 9 2.35 1.45 27.55
CA SER A 9 2.96 1.24 28.88
C SER A 9 1.94 0.95 29.97
N SER A 10 0.70 1.44 29.81
CA SER A 10 -0.41 1.18 30.74
C SER A 10 -0.89 -0.27 30.76
N VAL A 11 -0.59 -1.08 29.74
CA VAL A 11 -1.09 -2.46 29.62
C VAL A 11 -0.31 -3.43 30.51
N LEU A 12 1.00 -3.23 30.64
CA LEU A 12 1.91 -4.09 31.41
C LEU A 12 2.61 -3.36 32.57
N GLY A 13 2.34 -2.07 32.76
CA GLY A 13 3.07 -1.22 33.72
C GLY A 13 4.52 -0.94 33.33
N GLN A 14 4.95 -1.36 32.12
CA GLN A 14 6.32 -1.25 31.65
C GLN A 14 6.35 -0.65 30.23
N GLY A 15 7.31 0.24 29.98
CA GLY A 15 7.52 0.85 28.67
C GLY A 15 8.06 -0.13 27.63
N HIS A 16 8.03 0.28 26.37
CA HIS A 16 8.77 -0.40 25.28
C HIS A 16 8.44 -1.88 25.07
N CYS A 17 7.19 -2.28 25.32
CA CYS A 17 6.76 -3.67 25.16
C CYS A 17 6.04 -3.92 23.83
N PHE A 18 6.03 -5.18 23.40
CA PHE A 18 5.22 -5.66 22.29
C PHE A 18 4.70 -7.07 22.53
N HIS A 19 3.63 -7.41 21.83
CA HIS A 19 2.95 -8.69 21.88
C HIS A 19 3.18 -9.45 20.57
N VAL A 20 3.43 -10.75 20.68
CA VAL A 20 3.56 -11.69 19.57
C VAL A 20 2.54 -12.81 19.77
N ALA A 21 1.59 -12.94 18.85
CA ALA A 21 0.65 -14.05 18.82
C ALA A 21 0.94 -14.97 17.63
N THR A 22 0.90 -16.27 17.89
CA THR A 22 1.07 -17.34 16.90
C THR A 22 -0.03 -18.39 17.09
N SER A 23 -0.13 -19.36 16.18
CA SER A 23 -1.04 -20.50 16.34
C SER A 23 -0.74 -21.37 17.56
N GLN A 24 0.47 -21.29 18.13
CA GLN A 24 0.88 -22.04 19.30
C GLN A 24 0.72 -21.26 20.62
N GLY A 25 0.24 -20.01 20.54
CA GLY A 25 0.03 -19.15 21.71
C GLY A 25 0.65 -17.76 21.55
N SER A 26 0.52 -16.99 22.63
CA SER A 26 0.97 -15.59 22.71
C SER A 26 2.12 -15.40 23.68
N LYS A 27 2.97 -14.43 23.38
CA LYS A 27 4.06 -13.98 24.26
C LYS A 27 4.13 -12.45 24.31
N TYR A 28 4.57 -11.95 25.45
CA TYR A 28 4.83 -10.54 25.69
C TYR A 28 6.33 -10.34 25.85
N ILE A 29 6.88 -9.36 25.16
CA ILE A 29 8.32 -9.07 25.14
C ILE A 29 8.50 -7.62 25.53
N SER A 30 9.35 -7.37 26.52
CA SER A 30 9.77 -6.03 26.94
C SER A 30 11.15 -5.71 26.39
N CYS A 31 11.34 -4.50 25.87
CA CYS A 31 12.64 -3.99 25.46
C CYS A 31 13.18 -2.98 26.47
N THR A 32 14.48 -2.71 26.38
CA THR A 32 15.15 -1.72 27.23
C THR A 32 14.84 -0.30 26.75
N THR A 33 14.70 -0.11 25.43
CA THR A 33 14.43 1.20 24.82
C THR A 33 13.36 1.14 23.72
N SER A 34 12.82 2.30 23.34
CA SER A 34 11.88 2.44 22.22
C SER A 34 12.51 1.99 20.90
N GLU A 35 13.78 2.33 20.68
CA GLU A 35 14.49 2.05 19.44
C GLU A 35 14.72 0.55 19.27
N GLU A 36 15.02 -0.14 20.36
CA GLU A 36 15.14 -1.60 20.37
C GLU A 36 13.80 -2.26 20.02
N ARG A 37 12.70 -1.82 20.66
CA ARG A 37 11.34 -2.29 20.34
C ARG A 37 11.03 -2.10 18.85
N ASP A 38 11.32 -0.92 18.32
CA ASP A 38 10.98 -0.59 16.93
C ASP A 38 11.81 -1.39 15.92
N LYS A 39 13.09 -1.67 16.22
CA LYS A 39 13.93 -2.60 15.45
C LYS A 39 13.40 -4.03 15.46
N TRP A 40 12.91 -4.50 16.61
CA TRP A 40 12.25 -5.81 16.71
C TRP A 40 10.97 -5.86 15.89
N LEU A 41 10.08 -4.88 16.06
CA LEU A 41 8.81 -4.82 15.35
C LEU A 41 8.99 -4.77 13.83
N SER A 42 9.91 -3.94 13.35
CA SER A 42 10.23 -3.83 11.91
C SER A 42 10.79 -5.14 11.36
N SER A 43 11.76 -5.76 12.06
CA SER A 43 12.36 -7.03 11.64
C SER A 43 11.33 -8.16 11.59
N LEU A 44 10.49 -8.29 12.63
CA LEU A 44 9.45 -9.32 12.70
C LEU A 44 8.39 -9.14 11.61
N ARG A 45 7.90 -7.91 11.40
CA ARG A 45 6.92 -7.62 10.34
C ARG A 45 7.47 -7.98 8.96
N ARG A 46 8.74 -7.62 8.69
CA ARG A 46 9.42 -7.99 7.44
C ARG A 46 9.52 -9.51 7.26
N THR A 47 9.77 -10.25 8.33
CA THR A 47 9.81 -11.73 8.28
C THR A 47 8.43 -12.33 8.04
N ILE A 48 7.37 -11.79 8.65
CA ILE A 48 6.01 -12.33 8.53
C ILE A 48 5.43 -12.05 7.14
N ARG A 49 5.69 -10.86 6.58
CA ARG A 49 5.14 -10.43 5.27
C ARG A 49 6.23 -9.82 4.39
N PRO A 50 7.19 -10.61 3.87
CA PRO A 50 8.34 -10.10 3.11
C PRO A 50 7.95 -9.42 1.78
N GLN A 51 6.76 -9.70 1.27
CA GLN A 51 6.24 -9.13 0.02
C GLN A 51 5.41 -7.84 0.23
N GLU A 52 5.06 -7.47 1.46
CA GLU A 52 4.33 -6.22 1.71
C GLU A 52 5.19 -4.98 1.48
N GLU A 53 6.49 -5.05 1.77
CA GLU A 53 7.46 -3.99 1.42
C GLU A 53 7.64 -3.85 -0.11
N HIS A 54 7.49 -4.96 -0.85
CA HIS A 54 7.51 -4.95 -2.33
C HIS A 54 6.19 -4.44 -2.91
N SER A 55 5.11 -4.57 -2.14
CA SER A 55 3.83 -3.93 -2.41
C SER A 55 3.86 -2.46 -1.95
N LYS A 56 4.91 -1.72 -2.32
CA LYS A 56 4.77 -0.26 -2.43
C LYS A 56 3.62 -0.07 -3.41
N ARG A 57 2.50 0.46 -2.91
CA ARG A 57 1.38 0.86 -3.74
C ARG A 57 1.92 1.89 -4.74
N SER A 58 2.29 1.42 -5.93
CA SER A 58 2.72 2.27 -7.02
C SER A 58 1.53 3.14 -7.38
N ASP A 59 1.55 4.39 -6.94
CA ASP A 59 0.57 5.37 -7.35
C ASP A 59 0.90 5.77 -8.80
N SER A 60 0.39 4.98 -9.74
CA SER A 60 0.54 5.23 -11.16
C SER A 60 -0.58 6.17 -11.63
N SER A 61 -0.35 7.46 -11.52
CA SER A 61 -1.28 8.47 -12.05
C SER A 61 -0.94 8.83 -13.50
N LEU A 62 -1.93 8.78 -14.40
CA LEU A 62 -1.80 9.24 -15.79
C LEU A 62 -2.69 10.49 -15.99
N LYS A 63 -2.11 11.59 -16.46
CA LYS A 63 -2.85 12.81 -16.82
C LYS A 63 -2.78 13.02 -18.34
N LEU A 64 -3.95 13.13 -18.96
CA LEU A 64 -4.09 13.34 -20.40
C LEU A 64 -4.92 14.59 -20.66
N TRP A 65 -4.65 15.27 -21.78
CA TRP A 65 -5.43 16.40 -22.26
C TRP A 65 -5.85 16.11 -23.70
N ILE A 66 -7.15 16.23 -23.99
CA ILE A 66 -7.68 16.10 -25.34
C ILE A 66 -7.91 17.52 -25.86
N LEU A 67 -7.25 17.88 -26.95
CA LEU A 67 -7.49 19.13 -27.67
C LEU A 67 -8.27 18.84 -28.94
N GLU A 68 -9.27 19.67 -29.24
CA GLU A 68 -9.97 19.63 -30.51
C GLU A 68 -9.00 19.99 -31.64
N ALA A 69 -8.92 19.13 -32.66
CA ALA A 69 -8.07 19.37 -33.81
C ALA A 69 -8.72 20.39 -34.74
N LYS A 70 -7.98 21.45 -35.08
CA LYS A 70 -8.41 22.49 -36.03
C LYS A 70 -8.30 21.96 -37.47
N ASN A 71 -9.20 22.41 -38.34
CA ASN A 71 -9.25 22.05 -39.77
C ASN A 71 -9.49 20.57 -40.08
N VAL A 72 -10.07 19.82 -39.13
CA VAL A 72 -10.51 18.45 -39.40
C VAL A 72 -11.74 18.49 -40.31
N THR A 73 -11.76 17.66 -41.35
CA THR A 73 -12.88 17.64 -42.30
C THR A 73 -14.18 17.21 -41.63
N ALA A 74 -15.18 18.10 -41.57
CA ALA A 74 -16.49 17.87 -40.95
C ALA A 74 -17.32 16.72 -41.56
N LYS A 75 -16.83 16.06 -42.62
CA LYS A 75 -17.54 14.95 -43.30
C LYS A 75 -17.51 13.64 -42.51
N LYS A 76 -16.72 13.52 -41.44
CA LYS A 76 -16.62 12.31 -40.62
C LYS A 76 -16.89 12.61 -39.15
N ARG A 77 -17.50 11.64 -38.46
CA ARG A 77 -17.58 11.65 -36.99
C ARG A 77 -16.24 11.17 -36.44
N TYR A 78 -15.64 11.95 -35.55
CA TYR A 78 -14.38 11.62 -34.89
C TYR A 78 -14.66 11.23 -33.44
N TYR A 79 -13.90 10.27 -32.94
CA TYR A 79 -13.91 9.86 -31.55
C TYR A 79 -12.48 9.68 -31.06
N CYS A 80 -12.28 9.76 -29.75
CA CYS A 80 -11.00 9.50 -29.10
C CYS A 80 -11.17 8.32 -28.14
N ASP A 81 -10.27 7.35 -28.24
CA ASP A 81 -10.19 6.19 -27.35
C ASP A 81 -8.93 6.27 -26.47
N ILE A 82 -9.08 5.95 -25.19
CA ILE A 82 -7.96 5.80 -24.25
C ILE A 82 -7.80 4.31 -23.93
N LEU A 83 -6.67 3.74 -24.32
CA LEU A 83 -6.32 2.35 -24.04
C LEU A 83 -5.14 2.26 -23.07
N LEU A 84 -5.23 1.37 -22.09
CA LEU A 84 -4.13 0.94 -21.24
C LEU A 84 -3.99 -0.57 -21.39
N ASP A 85 -2.80 -1.05 -21.78
CA ASP A 85 -2.53 -2.46 -22.05
C ASP A 85 -3.58 -3.11 -22.96
N ARG A 86 -3.98 -2.37 -24.02
CA ARG A 86 -5.00 -2.77 -25.00
C ARG A 86 -6.43 -2.91 -24.45
N THR A 87 -6.66 -2.54 -23.19
CA THR A 87 -8.00 -2.44 -22.59
C THR A 87 -8.54 -1.02 -22.78
N LEU A 88 -9.79 -0.86 -23.24
CA LEU A 88 -10.45 0.43 -23.41
C LEU A 88 -10.90 0.99 -22.05
N TYR A 89 -10.43 2.17 -21.67
CA TYR A 89 -10.76 2.84 -20.41
C TYR A 89 -11.73 4.01 -20.58
N ALA A 90 -11.66 4.70 -21.71
CA ALA A 90 -12.58 5.80 -22.02
C ALA A 90 -12.73 5.96 -23.53
N GLN A 91 -13.92 6.38 -23.95
CA GLN A 91 -14.25 6.76 -25.31
C GLN A 91 -15.13 8.01 -25.25
N THR A 92 -14.92 8.97 -26.14
CA THR A 92 -15.82 10.11 -26.28
C THR A 92 -17.18 9.64 -26.82
N SER A 93 -18.27 9.87 -26.09
CA SER A 93 -19.63 9.63 -26.58
C SER A 93 -20.03 10.70 -27.61
N MET A 94 -20.90 10.31 -28.56
CA MET A 94 -21.52 11.26 -29.50
C MET A 94 -22.47 12.23 -28.80
#